data_AF-A0A3M2F0Q7-F1
#
_entry.id   AF-A0A3M2F0Q7-F1
#
_cell.length_a   1.000
_cell.length_b   1.000
_cell.length_c   1.000
_cell.angle_alpha   90.00
_cell.angle_beta   90.00
_cell.angle_gamma   90.00
#
_symmetry.space_group_name_H-M   'P 1'
#
loop_
_entity.id
_entity.type
_entity.pdbx_description
1 polymer ?
#
loop_
_entity_poly.entity_id
_entity_poly.type
_entity_poly.pdbx_seq_one_letter_code
_entity_poly.pdbx_strand_id
1 'polypeptide(L)'
;MVIGGGEQLFARALTKERVFPHNGVGAARMKKLPIGIQNFEEIATRDYIYVDKTPYLHKLLTEGKVYFLSRPRRFGKSLLISTLENIFLGKKHLFEGLWIHDRWEFEKHPVVRIDMVAIARDNGEVLREGLLNRVRDVADEYAVKIKRKEHNEAFHELIRKLSDQGKVVVLIDEYDKPIIDHVTRPEIAKENREVLKNFYGILKAADEYLKFVLLTGVSKFARTSIFSDLNNLYDITMTEKYNNLLGYEEQDLDRYFGEYLDGTARKLGIRREELRAKMRHWYNGYRFSEREEKVYNPFSVLQLFGNERFDNYWFESGTPTFLVELMRERNFDVSRADGLELSDDDFSRFDVEKIYIPALLFQTGYLTIEDQIVEGEDRYYRLGYPNYEVEKSLLSELLVGYAGDQEDVRESRWQRGLKKCLRNGDLDGFFELVKVAFLGIPYEIVIKREDYYNSLMYLCLKLAGLEGAFEVMTNRGRLDCALELEERIYIFEFKIDEEPQKCIEQIREKGYPEKYRDRGKPIDLVGVTYSSEEKNISNWKVERL
;
A
#
# COMPACT_ATOMS: atom_id res chain seq x y z
N MET A 1 56.08 -6.19 4.07
CA MET A 1 55.54 -5.01 3.36
C MET A 1 55.28 -5.43 1.92
N VAL A 2 54.04 -5.83 1.61
CA VAL A 2 53.33 -5.70 0.31
C VAL A 2 51.91 -6.19 0.60
N ILE A 3 50.95 -5.32 0.31
CA ILE A 3 49.50 -5.49 0.38
C ILE A 3 49.05 -5.74 -1.07
N GLY A 4 48.05 -6.60 -1.29
CA GLY A 4 47.24 -6.54 -2.51
C GLY A 4 46.82 -7.89 -3.09
N GLY A 5 45.50 -8.12 -3.11
CA GLY A 5 44.86 -9.07 -4.03
C GLY A 5 44.08 -10.18 -3.35
N GLY A 6 42.78 -9.96 -3.08
CA GLY A 6 41.94 -10.99 -2.47
C GLY A 6 40.45 -10.70 -2.37
N GLU A 7 39.84 -9.92 -3.27
CA GLU A 7 38.38 -9.79 -3.35
C GLU A 7 37.92 -9.69 -4.81
N GLN A 8 37.92 -10.81 -5.53
CA GLN A 8 37.20 -10.99 -6.80
C GLN A 8 37.04 -12.49 -7.06
N LEU A 9 36.18 -13.18 -6.31
CA LEU A 9 35.85 -14.59 -6.59
C LEU A 9 34.43 -15.06 -6.20
N PHE A 10 33.52 -14.16 -5.83
CA PHE A 10 32.12 -14.53 -5.50
C PHE A 10 31.05 -14.08 -6.51
N ALA A 11 31.45 -13.67 -7.72
CA ALA A 11 30.53 -13.29 -8.78
C ALA A 11 30.79 -14.10 -10.07
N ARG A 12 30.49 -15.41 -10.06
CA ARG A 12 30.29 -16.25 -11.27
C ARG A 12 29.94 -17.70 -10.89
N ALA A 13 28.74 -17.91 -10.37
CA ALA A 13 28.14 -19.25 -10.28
C ALA A 13 26.59 -19.19 -10.29
N LEU A 14 26.01 -18.42 -11.21
CA LEU A 14 24.57 -18.43 -11.50
C LEU A 14 24.36 -18.40 -13.02
N THR A 15 24.83 -19.42 -13.73
CA THR A 15 24.41 -19.68 -15.12
C THR A 15 24.51 -21.18 -15.39
N LYS A 16 23.38 -21.88 -15.16
CA LYS A 16 22.87 -23.06 -15.89
C LYS A 16 21.79 -23.72 -15.03
N GLU A 17 20.63 -23.08 -14.90
CA GLU A 17 19.42 -23.84 -14.61
C GLU A 17 19.09 -24.65 -15.87
N ARG A 18 18.96 -25.97 -15.69
CA ARG A 18 18.54 -26.89 -16.75
C ARG A 18 17.10 -26.56 -17.13
N VAL A 19 16.91 -26.02 -18.32
CA VAL A 19 15.61 -26.03 -19.00
C VAL A 19 15.30 -27.49 -19.33
N PHE A 20 14.30 -28.08 -18.69
CA PHE A 20 13.79 -29.39 -19.07
C PHE A 20 12.83 -29.24 -20.26
N PRO A 21 12.96 -30.07 -21.31
CA PRO A 21 11.98 -30.13 -22.38
C PRO A 21 10.84 -31.07 -21.97
N HIS A 22 9.59 -30.66 -22.13
CA HIS A 22 8.48 -31.60 -22.25
C HIS A 22 8.31 -31.98 -23.72
N ASN A 23 8.51 -33.28 -23.98
CA ASN A 23 8.20 -33.95 -25.24
C ASN A 23 6.68 -33.91 -25.52
N GLY A 24 6.32 -33.77 -26.80
CA GLY A 24 5.04 -34.24 -27.33
C GLY A 24 4.15 -33.13 -27.89
N VAL A 25 3.86 -33.20 -29.18
CA VAL A 25 3.00 -32.30 -29.95
C VAL A 25 1.59 -32.23 -29.34
N GLY A 26 1.32 -31.16 -28.61
CA GLY A 26 0.01 -30.72 -28.14
C GLY A 26 0.22 -29.31 -27.58
N ALA A 27 -0.52 -28.33 -28.09
CA ALA A 27 -0.38 -26.94 -27.65
C ALA A 27 -0.44 -26.89 -26.11
N ALA A 28 0.64 -26.44 -25.47
CA ALA A 28 0.67 -26.28 -24.01
C ALA A 28 -0.50 -25.36 -23.64
N ARG A 29 -1.42 -25.88 -22.82
CA ARG A 29 -2.58 -25.12 -22.39
C ARG A 29 -2.09 -24.02 -21.45
N MET A 30 -2.42 -22.77 -21.78
CA MET A 30 -2.15 -21.62 -20.92
C MET A 30 -2.70 -21.87 -19.51
N LYS A 31 -1.83 -21.81 -18.50
CA LYS A 31 -2.21 -21.92 -17.08
C LYS A 31 -3.14 -20.79 -16.69
N LYS A 32 -4.07 -21.02 -15.76
CA LYS A 32 -5.06 -20.02 -15.34
C LYS A 32 -4.47 -18.97 -14.39
N LEU A 33 -5.03 -17.76 -14.38
CA LEU A 33 -4.71 -16.72 -13.38
C LEU A 33 -5.43 -16.99 -12.05
N PRO A 34 -4.75 -16.98 -10.89
CA PRO A 34 -5.35 -17.23 -9.58
C PRO A 34 -6.06 -15.98 -9.01
N ILE A 35 -6.90 -15.31 -9.81
CA ILE A 35 -7.63 -14.10 -9.37
C ILE A 35 -8.63 -14.48 -8.28
N GLY A 36 -8.46 -13.89 -7.09
CA GLY A 36 -9.34 -14.15 -5.93
C GLY A 36 -9.08 -15.48 -5.22
N ILE A 37 -8.05 -16.24 -5.61
CA ILE A 37 -7.72 -17.53 -4.99
C ILE A 37 -6.57 -17.32 -4.00
N GLN A 38 -6.83 -17.60 -2.73
CA GLN A 38 -5.83 -17.49 -1.65
C GLN A 38 -5.38 -18.86 -1.12
N ASN A 39 -6.02 -19.94 -1.56
CA ASN A 39 -5.67 -21.30 -1.17
C ASN A 39 -4.56 -21.84 -2.08
N PHE A 40 -3.40 -22.12 -1.50
CA PHE A 40 -2.25 -22.65 -2.24
C PHE A 40 -2.51 -24.04 -2.83
N GLU A 41 -3.19 -24.93 -2.10
CA GLU A 41 -3.54 -26.27 -2.57
C GLU A 41 -4.46 -26.22 -3.80
N GLU A 42 -5.40 -25.27 -3.82
CA GLU A 42 -6.23 -25.04 -5.01
C GLU A 42 -5.39 -24.60 -6.21
N ILE A 43 -4.46 -23.65 -6.01
CA ILE A 43 -3.57 -23.17 -7.07
C ILE A 43 -2.71 -24.30 -7.61
N ALA A 44 -2.11 -25.10 -6.73
CA ALA A 44 -1.23 -26.21 -7.08
C ALA A 44 -1.96 -27.35 -7.82
N THR A 45 -3.22 -27.62 -7.47
CA THR A 45 -3.97 -28.76 -8.03
C THR A 45 -4.82 -28.43 -9.27
N ARG A 46 -5.16 -27.16 -9.50
CA ARG A 46 -6.11 -26.75 -10.56
C ARG A 46 -5.49 -26.02 -11.75
N ASP A 47 -4.18 -26.18 -11.95
CA ASP A 47 -3.40 -25.65 -13.06
C ASP A 47 -3.43 -24.11 -13.15
N TYR A 48 -3.30 -23.46 -11.98
CA TYR A 48 -3.12 -22.02 -11.88
C TYR A 48 -1.64 -21.66 -11.91
N ILE A 49 -1.34 -20.42 -12.31
CA ILE A 49 0.00 -19.83 -12.17
C ILE A 49 0.29 -19.60 -10.69
N TYR A 50 1.44 -20.07 -10.23
CA TYR A 50 2.02 -19.73 -8.94
C TYR A 50 3.42 -19.16 -9.17
N VAL A 51 3.66 -17.95 -8.67
CA VAL A 51 5.00 -17.35 -8.69
C VAL A 51 5.78 -17.90 -7.49
N ASP A 52 6.81 -18.68 -7.77
CA ASP A 52 7.54 -19.42 -6.74
C ASP A 52 8.37 -18.48 -5.84
N LYS A 53 7.85 -18.22 -4.64
CA LYS A 53 8.55 -17.50 -3.55
C LYS A 53 9.07 -18.44 -2.47
N THR A 54 9.06 -19.75 -2.70
CA THR A 54 9.52 -20.75 -1.74
C THR A 54 11.00 -20.68 -1.33
N PRO A 55 11.93 -20.08 -2.10
CA PRO A 55 13.28 -19.80 -1.61
C PRO A 55 13.31 -18.88 -0.38
N TYR A 56 12.40 -17.91 -0.29
CA TYR A 56 12.28 -17.04 0.88
C TYR A 56 11.67 -17.78 2.07
N LEU A 57 10.72 -18.69 1.82
CA LEU A 57 10.12 -19.52 2.86
C LEU A 57 11.15 -20.43 3.50
N HIS A 58 11.99 -21.09 2.69
CA HIS A 58 13.08 -21.90 3.23
C HIS A 58 13.97 -21.12 4.20
N LYS A 59 14.35 -19.88 3.86
CA LYS A 59 15.11 -19.00 4.78
C LYS A 59 14.36 -18.77 6.10
N LEU A 60 13.08 -18.39 6.04
CA LEU A 60 12.24 -18.20 7.24
C LEU A 60 12.19 -19.46 8.11
N LEU A 61 12.05 -20.62 7.49
CA LEU A 61 11.93 -21.91 8.18
C LEU A 61 13.25 -22.37 8.83
N THR A 62 14.39 -21.85 8.38
CA THR A 62 15.73 -22.22 8.88
C THR A 62 16.36 -21.21 9.84
N GLU A 63 16.00 -19.92 9.76
CA GLU A 63 16.70 -18.85 10.48
C GLU A 63 16.08 -18.52 11.85
N GLY A 64 14.80 -18.85 12.06
CA GLY A 64 14.10 -18.38 13.25
C GLY A 64 12.72 -19.00 13.41
N LYS A 65 11.96 -18.45 14.35
CA LYS A 65 10.75 -19.08 14.89
C LYS A 65 9.53 -18.18 14.93
N VAL A 66 9.68 -16.94 15.36
CA VAL A 66 8.55 -16.03 15.62
C VAL A 66 8.71 -14.78 14.77
N TYR A 67 7.85 -14.65 13.77
CA TYR A 67 7.94 -13.63 12.73
C TYR A 67 6.69 -12.75 12.67
N PHE A 68 6.92 -11.50 12.29
CA PHE A 68 5.88 -10.55 11.94
C PHE A 68 6.13 -9.97 10.54
N LEU A 69 5.10 -9.95 9.70
CA LEU A 69 5.15 -9.36 8.37
C LEU A 69 3.94 -8.45 8.14
N SER A 70 4.17 -7.14 8.05
CA SER A 70 3.22 -6.18 7.51
C SER A 70 3.49 -5.98 6.02
N ARG A 71 2.43 -6.08 5.22
CA ARG A 71 2.45 -5.70 3.80
C ARG A 71 1.11 -5.07 3.43
N PRO A 72 1.07 -4.17 2.44
CA PRO A 72 -0.17 -3.60 1.95
C PRO A 72 -1.21 -4.67 1.58
N ARG A 73 -2.46 -4.26 1.46
CA ARG A 73 -3.52 -5.16 0.98
C ARG A 73 -3.18 -5.71 -0.41
N ARG A 74 -3.69 -6.90 -0.71
CA ARG A 74 -3.57 -7.54 -2.03
C ARG A 74 -2.15 -7.92 -2.48
N PHE A 75 -1.22 -8.00 -1.52
CA PHE A 75 0.16 -8.45 -1.75
C PHE A 75 0.37 -9.96 -1.65
N GLY A 76 -0.68 -10.75 -1.33
CA GLY A 76 -0.58 -12.20 -1.22
C GLY A 76 -0.21 -12.75 0.17
N LYS A 77 -0.47 -11.98 1.24
CA LYS A 77 -0.24 -12.42 2.63
C LYS A 77 -1.00 -13.72 2.97
N SER A 78 -2.29 -13.79 2.63
CA SER A 78 -3.11 -14.99 2.87
C SER A 78 -2.64 -16.19 2.05
N LEU A 79 -2.16 -15.97 0.82
CA LEU A 79 -1.55 -17.02 -0.01
C LEU A 79 -0.24 -17.52 0.61
N LEU A 80 0.58 -16.63 1.17
CA LEU A 80 1.78 -16.98 1.93
C LEU A 80 1.43 -17.85 3.15
N ILE A 81 0.41 -17.46 3.93
CA ILE A 81 -0.08 -18.24 5.07
C ILE A 81 -0.53 -19.63 4.63
N SER A 82 -1.34 -19.72 3.56
CA SER A 82 -1.78 -21.02 3.02
C SER A 82 -0.61 -21.86 2.49
N THR A 83 0.40 -21.24 1.89
CA THR A 83 1.61 -21.96 1.42
C THR A 83 2.37 -22.57 2.61
N LEU A 84 2.60 -21.79 3.67
CA LEU A 84 3.27 -22.26 4.89
C LEU A 84 2.47 -23.36 5.60
N GLU A 85 1.15 -23.20 5.69
CA GLU A 85 0.24 -24.23 6.21
C GLU A 85 0.45 -25.56 5.48
N ASN A 86 0.47 -25.57 4.15
CA ASN A 86 0.68 -26.79 3.37
C ASN A 86 2.09 -27.40 3.54
N ILE A 87 3.13 -26.57 3.75
CA ILE A 87 4.49 -27.04 4.09
C ILE A 87 4.46 -27.80 5.42
N PHE A 88 3.88 -27.20 6.45
CA PHE A 88 3.85 -27.77 7.81
C PHE A 88 2.84 -28.91 7.98
N LEU A 89 1.83 -29.00 7.13
CA LEU A 89 0.97 -30.19 7.03
C LEU A 89 1.67 -31.38 6.33
N GLY A 90 2.89 -31.19 5.83
CA GLY A 90 3.70 -32.22 5.18
C GLY A 90 3.23 -32.58 3.77
N LYS A 91 2.48 -31.69 3.10
CA LYS A 91 1.90 -31.97 1.77
C LYS A 91 2.92 -31.76 0.64
N LYS A 92 4.04 -32.50 0.68
CA LYS A 92 5.16 -32.38 -0.27
C LYS A 92 4.75 -32.42 -1.75
N HIS A 93 3.79 -33.27 -2.11
CA HIS A 93 3.28 -33.43 -3.49
C HIS A 93 2.72 -32.12 -4.10
N LEU A 94 2.25 -31.17 -3.28
CA LEU A 94 1.76 -29.87 -3.77
C LEU A 94 2.88 -28.94 -4.23
N PHE A 95 4.14 -29.26 -3.88
CA PHE A 95 5.30 -28.43 -4.16
C PHE A 95 6.12 -28.96 -5.34
N GLU A 96 5.68 -30.02 -6.02
CA GLU A 96 6.36 -30.55 -7.20
C GLU A 96 6.61 -29.45 -8.25
N GLY A 97 7.88 -29.31 -8.65
CA GLY A 97 8.32 -28.26 -9.59
C GLY A 97 8.63 -26.90 -8.95
N LEU A 98 8.38 -26.72 -7.65
CA LEU A 98 8.81 -25.54 -6.89
C LEU A 98 10.20 -25.75 -6.28
N TRP A 99 10.92 -24.66 -6.02
CA TRP A 99 12.29 -24.66 -5.54
C TRP A 99 12.45 -25.42 -4.21
N ILE A 100 11.48 -25.32 -3.31
CA ILE A 100 11.57 -25.95 -1.97
C ILE A 100 11.37 -27.47 -1.99
N HIS A 101 10.82 -28.05 -3.06
CA HIS A 101 10.39 -29.46 -3.13
C HIS A 101 11.41 -30.48 -2.60
N ASP A 102 12.67 -30.34 -3.04
CA ASP A 102 13.77 -31.25 -2.69
C ASP A 102 14.77 -30.61 -1.73
N ARG A 103 14.38 -29.50 -1.10
CA ARG A 103 15.23 -28.71 -0.19
C ARG A 103 14.63 -28.60 1.20
N TRP A 104 13.51 -29.25 1.44
CA TRP A 104 12.82 -29.29 2.72
C TRP A 104 12.27 -30.69 2.99
N GLU A 105 12.26 -31.11 4.24
CA GLU A 105 11.84 -32.46 4.64
C GLU A 105 10.31 -32.62 4.74
N PHE A 106 9.56 -31.52 4.79
CA PHE A 106 8.08 -31.53 4.93
C PHE A 106 7.60 -32.34 6.13
N GLU A 107 8.29 -32.20 7.28
CA GLU A 107 7.85 -32.77 8.56
C GLU A 107 6.44 -32.25 8.92
N LYS A 108 5.56 -33.17 9.32
CA LYS A 108 4.19 -32.84 9.69
C LYS A 108 4.14 -32.26 11.11
N HIS A 109 3.50 -31.11 11.24
CA HIS A 109 3.25 -30.41 12.50
C HIS A 109 1.76 -30.06 12.63
N PRO A 110 1.19 -30.02 13.85
CA PRO A 110 -0.11 -29.39 14.07
C PRO A 110 -0.04 -27.91 13.72
N VAL A 111 -0.96 -27.45 12.87
CA VAL A 111 -1.09 -26.05 12.44
C VAL A 111 -2.35 -25.44 13.03
N VAL A 112 -2.19 -24.37 13.79
CA VAL A 112 -3.27 -23.50 14.28
C VAL A 112 -3.33 -22.26 13.40
N ARG A 113 -4.32 -22.22 12.51
CA ARG A 113 -4.56 -21.10 11.62
C ARG A 113 -5.72 -20.24 12.13
N ILE A 114 -5.44 -18.96 12.34
CA ILE A 114 -6.41 -17.96 12.79
C ILE A 114 -6.47 -16.84 11.75
N ASP A 115 -7.60 -16.73 11.06
CA ASP A 115 -7.89 -15.58 10.21
C ASP A 115 -8.79 -14.63 10.98
N MET A 116 -8.27 -13.46 11.32
CA MET A 116 -9.04 -12.48 12.06
C MET A 116 -10.28 -12.04 11.29
N VAL A 117 -10.32 -12.05 9.96
CA VAL A 117 -11.50 -11.66 9.15
C VAL A 117 -12.74 -12.49 9.49
N ALA A 118 -12.57 -13.75 9.90
CA ALA A 118 -13.68 -14.63 10.26
C ALA A 118 -14.21 -14.44 11.71
N ILE A 119 -13.62 -13.53 12.49
CA ILE A 119 -13.90 -13.37 13.92
C ILE A 119 -14.74 -12.11 14.16
N ALA A 120 -15.84 -12.25 14.91
CA ALA A 120 -16.64 -11.10 15.34
C ALA A 120 -15.81 -10.19 16.25
N ARG A 121 -15.93 -8.86 16.09
CA ARG A 121 -15.00 -7.91 16.73
C ARG A 121 -15.62 -6.59 17.15
N ASP A 122 -16.94 -6.52 17.24
CA ASP A 122 -17.68 -5.25 17.38
C ASP A 122 -17.32 -4.46 18.65
N ASN A 123 -16.86 -5.16 19.69
CA ASN A 123 -16.29 -4.63 20.93
C ASN A 123 -15.43 -5.70 21.63
N GLY A 124 -14.82 -5.35 22.77
CA GLY A 124 -13.92 -6.25 23.48
C GLY A 124 -14.57 -7.56 23.95
N GLU A 125 -15.84 -7.55 24.35
CA GLU A 125 -16.56 -8.75 24.77
C GLU A 125 -16.82 -9.68 23.59
N VAL A 126 -17.34 -9.12 22.49
CA VAL A 126 -17.60 -9.85 21.24
C VAL A 126 -16.32 -10.46 20.68
N LEU A 127 -15.20 -9.74 20.74
CA LEU A 127 -13.90 -10.24 20.29
C LEU A 127 -13.41 -11.41 21.16
N ARG A 128 -13.56 -11.35 22.49
CA ARG A 128 -13.20 -12.45 23.38
C ARG A 128 -13.99 -13.71 23.04
N GLU A 129 -15.30 -13.59 22.86
CA GLU A 129 -16.14 -14.73 22.49
C GLU A 129 -15.76 -15.28 21.12
N GLY A 130 -15.55 -14.41 20.13
CA GLY A 130 -15.13 -14.80 18.78
C GLY A 130 -13.80 -15.55 18.77
N LEU A 131 -12.79 -15.07 19.51
CA LEU A 131 -11.50 -15.74 19.64
C LEU A 131 -11.63 -17.11 20.32
N LEU A 132 -12.43 -17.19 21.39
CA LEU A 132 -12.68 -18.45 22.09
C LEU A 132 -13.35 -19.48 21.17
N ASN A 133 -14.35 -19.06 20.41
CA ASN A 133 -15.04 -19.93 19.44
C ASN A 133 -14.06 -20.41 18.37
N ARG A 134 -13.23 -19.51 17.80
CA ARG A 134 -12.23 -19.94 16.81
C ARG A 134 -11.22 -20.94 17.39
N VAL A 135 -10.77 -20.75 18.63
CA VAL A 135 -9.89 -21.71 19.30
C VAL A 135 -10.57 -23.08 19.45
N ARG A 136 -11.87 -23.11 19.77
CA ARG A 136 -12.65 -24.35 19.86
C ARG A 136 -12.84 -25.01 18.49
N ASP A 137 -13.11 -24.24 17.45
CA ASP A 137 -13.22 -24.76 16.08
C ASP A 137 -11.93 -25.48 15.67
N VAL A 138 -10.77 -24.84 15.89
CA VAL A 138 -9.46 -25.47 15.63
C VAL A 138 -9.27 -26.70 16.51
N ALA A 139 -9.69 -26.66 17.78
CA ALA A 139 -9.58 -27.82 18.65
C ALA A 139 -10.40 -29.00 18.12
N ASP A 140 -11.61 -28.75 17.61
CA ASP A 140 -12.48 -29.75 17.02
C ASP A 140 -11.89 -30.35 15.73
N GLU A 141 -11.22 -29.54 14.89
CA GLU A 141 -10.46 -30.01 13.72
C GLU A 141 -9.40 -31.07 14.09
N TYR A 142 -8.81 -30.98 15.29
CA TYR A 142 -7.82 -31.92 15.83
C TYR A 142 -8.40 -32.93 16.84
N ALA A 143 -9.72 -32.97 17.02
CA ALA A 143 -10.41 -33.78 18.04
C ALA A 143 -9.91 -33.56 19.48
N VAL A 144 -9.51 -32.33 19.80
CA VAL A 144 -9.04 -31.90 21.12
C VAL A 144 -10.16 -31.20 21.88
N LYS A 145 -10.42 -31.62 23.12
CA LYS A 145 -11.42 -30.95 23.98
C LYS A 145 -10.80 -29.76 24.70
N ILE A 146 -11.38 -28.57 24.57
CA ILE A 146 -11.00 -27.36 25.35
C ILE A 146 -11.91 -27.22 26.57
N LYS A 147 -11.32 -27.03 27.76
CA LYS A 147 -12.04 -26.89 29.03
C LYS A 147 -12.05 -25.44 29.51
N ARG A 148 -11.02 -24.67 29.18
CA ARG A 148 -10.92 -23.25 29.57
C ARG A 148 -12.01 -22.43 28.88
N LYS A 149 -12.49 -21.41 29.61
CA LYS A 149 -13.56 -20.52 29.16
C LYS A 149 -13.04 -19.19 28.66
N GLU A 150 -11.89 -18.74 29.16
CA GLU A 150 -11.26 -17.51 28.67
C GLU A 150 -10.48 -17.79 27.38
N HIS A 151 -10.66 -16.93 26.38
CA HIS A 151 -10.04 -17.00 25.05
C HIS A 151 -8.52 -17.25 25.06
N ASN A 152 -7.78 -16.51 25.89
CA ASN A 152 -6.32 -16.63 26.03
C ASN A 152 -5.92 -17.95 26.73
N GLU A 153 -6.59 -18.33 27.82
CA GLU A 153 -6.34 -19.62 28.50
C GLU A 153 -6.68 -20.82 27.61
N ALA A 154 -7.77 -20.72 26.84
CA ALA A 154 -8.18 -21.72 25.86
C ALA A 154 -7.13 -21.87 24.75
N PHE A 155 -6.58 -20.76 24.26
CA PHE A 155 -5.53 -20.79 23.26
C PHE A 155 -4.25 -21.45 23.78
N HIS A 156 -3.85 -21.15 25.01
CA HIS A 156 -2.75 -21.84 25.67
C HIS A 156 -3.02 -23.34 25.83
N GLU A 157 -4.23 -23.70 26.27
CA GLU A 157 -4.64 -25.10 26.42
C GLU A 157 -4.58 -25.86 25.08
N LEU A 158 -5.05 -25.23 24.00
CA LEU A 158 -4.99 -25.78 22.64
C LEU A 158 -3.55 -26.06 22.23
N ILE A 159 -2.66 -25.06 22.30
CA ILE A 159 -1.25 -25.21 21.88
C ILE A 159 -0.58 -26.33 22.69
N ARG A 160 -0.75 -26.33 24.02
CA ARG A 160 -0.16 -27.36 24.88
C ARG A 160 -0.66 -28.76 24.53
N LYS A 161 -1.96 -28.94 24.29
CA LYS A 161 -2.53 -30.25 23.93
C LYS A 161 -2.14 -30.72 22.54
N LEU A 162 -2.04 -29.82 21.57
CA LEU A 162 -1.55 -30.15 20.24
C LEU A 162 -0.07 -30.53 20.26
N SER A 163 0.70 -30.02 21.21
CA SER A 163 2.13 -30.36 21.32
C SER A 163 2.41 -31.85 21.54
N ASP A 164 1.42 -32.61 22.05
CA ASP A 164 1.47 -34.07 22.16
C ASP A 164 1.58 -34.77 20.78
N GLN A 165 1.16 -34.11 19.70
CA GLN A 165 1.22 -34.57 18.31
C GLN A 165 2.44 -34.03 17.54
N GLY A 166 3.28 -33.21 18.19
CA GLY A 166 4.41 -32.51 17.59
C GLY A 166 4.37 -31.01 17.88
N LYS A 167 5.52 -30.33 17.75
CA LYS A 167 5.59 -28.88 17.98
C LYS A 167 4.62 -28.13 17.07
N VAL A 168 3.92 -27.15 17.64
CA VAL A 168 2.76 -26.48 17.03
C VAL A 168 3.19 -25.29 16.19
N VAL A 169 2.60 -25.15 15.01
CA VAL A 169 2.75 -24.00 14.14
C VAL A 169 1.55 -23.08 14.33
N VAL A 170 1.78 -21.78 14.53
CA VAL A 170 0.70 -20.78 14.67
C VAL A 170 0.79 -19.78 13.53
N LEU A 171 -0.27 -19.69 12.72
CA LEU A 171 -0.35 -18.77 11.58
C LEU A 171 -1.53 -17.84 11.80
N ILE A 172 -1.27 -16.54 11.86
CA ILE A 172 -2.29 -15.52 12.14
C ILE A 172 -2.35 -14.54 10.98
N ASP A 173 -3.51 -14.44 10.33
CA ASP A 173 -3.77 -13.51 9.24
C ASP A 173 -4.61 -12.32 9.72
N GLU A 174 -4.33 -11.15 9.15
CA GLU A 174 -4.96 -9.86 9.45
C GLU A 174 -5.04 -9.55 10.97
N TYR A 175 -3.92 -9.74 11.68
CA TYR A 175 -3.83 -9.69 13.16
C TYR A 175 -4.38 -8.40 13.80
N ASP A 176 -4.35 -7.29 13.06
CA ASP A 176 -4.69 -5.93 13.45
C ASP A 176 -6.12 -5.52 13.06
N LYS A 177 -6.85 -6.37 12.34
CA LYS A 177 -8.19 -6.08 11.86
C LYS A 177 -9.20 -5.65 12.94
N PRO A 178 -9.22 -6.27 14.15
CA PRO A 178 -10.09 -5.79 15.24
C PRO A 178 -9.83 -4.36 15.72
N ILE A 179 -8.65 -3.80 15.44
CA ILE A 179 -8.33 -2.41 15.75
C ILE A 179 -8.66 -1.51 14.55
N ILE A 180 -8.24 -1.91 13.35
CA ILE A 180 -8.42 -1.12 12.12
C ILE A 180 -9.91 -0.87 11.84
N ASP A 181 -10.77 -1.87 12.01
CA ASP A 181 -12.22 -1.72 11.76
C ASP A 181 -12.92 -0.77 12.75
N HIS A 182 -12.23 -0.37 13.84
CA HIS A 182 -12.77 0.45 14.93
C HIS A 182 -11.95 1.70 15.23
N VAL A 183 -11.02 2.07 14.37
CA VAL A 183 -10.09 3.19 14.61
C VAL A 183 -10.79 4.56 14.73
N THR A 184 -11.96 4.74 14.11
CA THR A 184 -12.83 5.91 14.27
C THR A 184 -13.63 5.90 15.58
N ARG A 185 -13.55 4.79 16.34
CA ARG A 185 -14.17 4.59 17.66
C ARG A 185 -13.08 4.20 18.66
N PRO A 186 -12.27 5.18 19.14
CA PRO A 186 -11.05 4.91 19.92
C PRO A 186 -11.26 4.00 21.14
N GLU A 187 -12.38 4.12 21.84
CA GLU A 187 -12.68 3.28 23.01
C GLU A 187 -12.80 1.80 22.64
N ILE A 188 -13.50 1.47 21.55
CA ILE A 188 -13.60 0.10 21.07
C ILE A 188 -12.24 -0.42 20.58
N ALA A 189 -11.49 0.42 19.86
CA ALA A 189 -10.16 0.06 19.40
C ALA A 189 -9.21 -0.25 20.58
N LYS A 190 -9.31 0.50 21.68
CA LYS A 190 -8.57 0.26 22.94
C LYS A 190 -8.99 -1.05 23.61
N GLU A 191 -10.28 -1.30 23.75
CA GLU A 191 -10.80 -2.56 24.31
C GLU A 191 -10.30 -3.77 23.51
N ASN A 192 -10.45 -3.74 22.18
CA ASN A 192 -10.01 -4.80 21.29
C ASN A 192 -8.50 -5.02 21.36
N ARG A 193 -7.71 -3.93 21.46
CA ARG A 193 -6.26 -3.99 21.64
C ARG A 193 -5.87 -4.74 22.91
N GLU A 194 -6.54 -4.48 24.04
CA GLU A 194 -6.25 -5.19 25.30
C GLU A 194 -6.61 -6.67 25.23
N VAL A 195 -7.69 -7.03 24.53
CA VAL A 195 -8.04 -8.43 24.26
C VAL A 195 -6.95 -9.11 23.43
N LEU A 196 -6.51 -8.48 22.33
CA LEU A 196 -5.46 -9.02 21.47
C LEU A 196 -4.11 -9.15 22.18
N LYS A 197 -3.74 -8.16 23.00
CA LYS A 197 -2.53 -8.22 23.83
C LYS A 197 -2.51 -9.48 24.71
N ASN A 198 -3.61 -9.72 25.43
CA ASN A 198 -3.74 -10.91 26.27
C ASN A 198 -3.75 -12.22 25.47
N PHE A 199 -4.39 -12.22 24.30
CA PHE A 199 -4.47 -13.40 23.44
C PHE A 199 -3.11 -13.79 22.86
N TYR A 200 -2.39 -12.85 22.25
CA TYR A 200 -1.09 -13.15 21.63
C TYR A 200 0.03 -13.30 22.65
N GLY A 201 -0.04 -12.62 23.81
CA GLY A 201 0.93 -12.75 24.90
C GLY A 201 1.17 -14.19 25.36
N ILE A 202 0.18 -15.06 25.19
CA ILE A 202 0.26 -16.51 25.46
C ILE A 202 1.35 -17.22 24.65
N LEU A 203 1.68 -16.77 23.44
CA LEU A 203 2.69 -17.43 22.61
C LEU A 203 4.07 -17.41 23.27
N LYS A 204 4.36 -16.41 24.12
CA LYS A 204 5.59 -16.38 24.92
C LYS A 204 5.61 -17.47 25.98
N ALA A 205 4.48 -17.66 26.67
CA ALA A 205 4.34 -18.74 27.66
C ALA A 205 4.37 -20.13 27.00
N ALA A 206 3.88 -20.23 25.77
CA ALA A 206 3.82 -21.47 25.01
C ALA A 206 5.11 -21.78 24.22
N ASP A 207 6.20 -21.02 24.38
CA ASP A 207 7.38 -21.11 23.51
C ASP A 207 7.91 -22.53 23.36
N GLU A 208 8.00 -23.31 24.44
CA GLU A 208 8.51 -24.70 24.38
C GLU A 208 7.72 -25.62 23.43
N TYR A 209 6.42 -25.34 23.26
CA TYR A 209 5.49 -26.11 22.43
C TYR A 209 5.49 -25.67 20.96
N LEU A 210 6.03 -24.49 20.65
CA LEU A 210 5.93 -23.88 19.32
C LEU A 210 7.06 -24.35 18.39
N LYS A 211 6.72 -24.63 17.14
CA LYS A 211 7.64 -24.87 16.01
C LYS A 211 7.92 -23.59 15.24
N PHE A 212 6.87 -22.84 14.93
CA PHE A 212 6.92 -21.65 14.08
C PHE A 212 5.69 -20.78 14.34
N VAL A 213 5.86 -19.47 14.27
CA VAL A 213 4.79 -18.48 14.42
C VAL A 213 4.98 -17.41 13.35
N LEU A 214 3.92 -17.12 12.58
CA LEU A 214 3.88 -15.97 11.69
C LEU A 214 2.59 -15.19 11.89
N LEU A 215 2.73 -13.90 12.13
CA LEU A 215 1.63 -12.94 12.17
C LEU A 215 1.74 -12.03 10.95
N THR A 216 0.63 -11.87 10.24
CA THR A 216 0.52 -10.99 9.08
C THR A 216 -0.57 -9.95 9.28
N GLY A 217 -0.40 -8.77 8.68
CA GLY A 217 -1.36 -7.67 8.75
C GLY A 217 -1.03 -6.54 7.78
N VAL A 218 -1.76 -5.44 7.90
CA VAL A 218 -1.56 -4.26 7.05
C VAL A 218 -0.70 -3.21 7.76
N SER A 219 -0.86 -3.04 9.07
CA SER A 219 -0.21 -1.95 9.81
C SER A 219 0.66 -2.45 10.97
N LYS A 220 1.55 -1.58 11.45
CA LYS A 220 2.33 -1.79 12.69
C LYS A 220 1.77 -1.02 13.89
N PHE A 221 0.68 -0.23 13.74
CA PHE A 221 0.14 0.62 14.83
C PHE A 221 -0.26 -0.17 16.07
N ALA A 222 -0.68 -1.42 15.88
CA ALA A 222 -1.03 -2.31 16.96
C ALA A 222 0.19 -3.03 17.57
N ARG A 223 1.37 -2.98 16.93
CA ARG A 223 2.52 -3.83 17.27
C ARG A 223 3.13 -3.51 18.63
N THR A 224 3.51 -2.26 18.87
CA THR A 224 4.18 -1.80 20.12
C THR A 224 3.36 -2.07 21.37
N SER A 225 2.03 -2.06 21.23
CA SER A 225 1.12 -2.23 22.34
C SER A 225 0.61 -3.64 22.56
N ILE A 226 0.34 -4.38 21.48
CA ILE A 226 -0.09 -5.78 21.55
C ILE A 226 1.09 -6.68 21.91
N PHE A 227 2.27 -6.43 21.33
CA PHE A 227 3.43 -7.30 21.49
C PHE A 227 4.44 -6.78 22.51
N SER A 228 4.05 -5.85 23.39
CA SER A 228 4.89 -5.47 24.53
C SER A 228 5.32 -6.69 25.34
N ASP A 229 4.43 -7.68 25.42
CA ASP A 229 4.64 -8.90 26.18
C ASP A 229 5.36 -9.98 25.34
N LEU A 230 5.52 -9.77 24.03
CA LEU A 230 6.10 -10.67 23.02
C LEU A 230 7.46 -10.17 22.50
N ASN A 231 8.43 -10.06 23.41
CA ASN A 231 9.75 -9.48 23.13
C ASN A 231 10.66 -10.31 22.19
N ASN A 232 10.21 -11.46 21.67
CA ASN A 232 10.94 -12.32 20.73
C ASN A 232 10.41 -12.25 19.28
N LEU A 233 9.45 -11.35 19.00
CA LEU A 233 8.86 -11.18 17.68
C LEU A 233 9.81 -10.46 16.71
N TYR A 234 10.33 -11.17 15.71
CA TYR A 234 11.19 -10.59 14.68
C TYR A 234 10.37 -10.01 13.52
N ASP A 235 10.45 -8.69 13.34
CA ASP A 235 9.76 -7.98 12.27
C ASP A 235 10.58 -8.00 10.99
N ILE A 236 10.07 -8.70 9.98
CA ILE A 236 10.71 -8.85 8.68
C ILE A 236 10.21 -7.84 7.64
N THR A 237 9.31 -6.94 8.03
CA THR A 237 8.62 -6.01 7.12
C THR A 237 9.60 -5.18 6.28
N MET A 238 10.61 -4.56 6.91
CA MET A 238 11.56 -3.68 6.21
C MET A 238 12.95 -4.29 6.06
N THR A 239 13.05 -5.61 6.21
CA THR A 239 14.35 -6.29 6.12
C THR A 239 14.67 -6.64 4.68
N GLU A 240 15.90 -6.37 4.25
CA GLU A 240 16.35 -6.64 2.89
C GLU A 240 16.21 -8.12 2.49
N LYS A 241 16.46 -9.03 3.44
CA LYS A 241 16.40 -10.48 3.23
C LYS A 241 15.05 -10.96 2.69
N TYR A 242 13.98 -10.24 3.05
CA TYR A 242 12.59 -10.60 2.75
C TYR A 242 11.87 -9.53 1.92
N ASN A 243 12.61 -8.62 1.26
CA ASN A 243 12.05 -7.52 0.45
C ASN A 243 11.02 -8.03 -0.58
N ASN A 244 11.42 -9.03 -1.38
CA ASN A 244 10.62 -9.61 -2.47
C ASN A 244 9.89 -10.89 -2.07
N LEU A 245 9.71 -11.14 -0.76
CA LEU A 245 8.93 -12.30 -0.27
C LEU A 245 7.50 -12.27 -0.84
N LEU A 246 6.94 -11.07 -1.00
CA LEU A 246 5.66 -10.80 -1.65
C LEU A 246 5.85 -9.78 -2.77
N GLY A 247 4.90 -9.73 -3.72
CA GLY A 247 5.03 -8.93 -4.93
C GLY A 247 5.63 -9.71 -6.10
N TYR A 248 5.43 -9.21 -7.32
CA TYR A 248 6.07 -9.76 -8.50
C TYR A 248 7.25 -8.90 -8.93
N GLU A 249 8.31 -9.53 -9.41
CA GLU A 249 9.47 -8.87 -9.99
C GLU A 249 9.33 -8.81 -11.53
N GLU A 250 10.13 -7.96 -12.18
CA GLU A 250 10.11 -7.87 -13.66
C GLU A 250 10.36 -9.23 -14.32
N GLN A 251 11.27 -10.02 -13.73
CA GLN A 251 11.61 -11.38 -14.17
C GLN A 251 10.48 -12.39 -13.96
N ASP A 252 9.62 -12.19 -12.95
CA ASP A 252 8.45 -13.05 -12.73
C ASP A 252 7.46 -12.91 -13.88
N LEU A 253 7.33 -11.70 -14.46
CA LEU A 253 6.47 -11.46 -15.62
C LEU A 253 6.89 -12.29 -16.84
N ASP A 254 8.20 -12.37 -17.12
CA ASP A 254 8.70 -13.21 -18.21
C ASP A 254 8.55 -14.70 -17.91
N ARG A 255 8.91 -15.10 -16.69
CA ARG A 255 8.96 -16.52 -16.30
C ARG A 255 7.58 -17.16 -16.22
N TYR A 256 6.59 -16.45 -15.69
CA TYR A 256 5.28 -17.01 -15.38
C TYR A 256 4.15 -16.49 -16.26
N PHE A 257 4.28 -15.31 -16.85
CA PHE A 257 3.18 -14.62 -17.55
C PHE A 257 3.48 -14.33 -19.03
N GLY A 258 4.45 -15.02 -19.64
CA GLY A 258 4.86 -14.80 -21.04
C GLY A 258 3.71 -14.81 -22.04
N GLU A 259 2.82 -15.81 -21.98
CA GLU A 259 1.68 -15.91 -22.90
C GLU A 259 0.61 -14.83 -22.64
N TYR A 260 0.43 -14.43 -21.38
CA TYR A 260 -0.48 -13.36 -20.99
C TYR A 260 0.03 -11.99 -21.44
N LEU A 261 1.33 -11.75 -21.39
CA LEU A 261 1.95 -10.55 -21.94
C LEU A 261 1.70 -10.45 -23.45
N ASP A 262 1.91 -11.54 -24.18
CA ASP A 262 1.72 -11.57 -25.64
C ASP A 262 0.23 -11.41 -26.02
N GLY A 263 -0.67 -12.07 -25.28
CA GLY A 263 -2.12 -11.94 -25.46
C GLY A 263 -2.61 -10.51 -25.21
N THR A 264 -2.24 -9.94 -24.07
CA THR A 264 -2.63 -8.57 -23.67
C THR A 264 -2.06 -7.53 -24.63
N ALA A 265 -0.80 -7.66 -25.04
CA ALA A 265 -0.17 -6.74 -26.00
C ALA A 265 -0.91 -6.76 -27.34
N ARG A 266 -1.26 -7.95 -27.84
CA ARG A 266 -2.04 -8.12 -29.07
C ARG A 266 -3.43 -7.52 -28.96
N LYS A 267 -4.12 -7.72 -27.82
CA LYS A 267 -5.44 -7.15 -27.56
C LYS A 267 -5.44 -5.63 -27.57
N LEU A 268 -4.41 -5.04 -26.96
CA LEU A 268 -4.26 -3.59 -26.85
C LEU A 268 -3.66 -2.95 -28.11
N GLY A 269 -3.17 -3.74 -29.07
CA GLY A 269 -2.55 -3.24 -30.30
C GLY A 269 -1.20 -2.55 -30.07
N ILE A 270 -0.48 -2.91 -29.00
CA ILE A 270 0.80 -2.33 -28.62
C ILE A 270 1.92 -3.38 -28.60
N ARG A 271 3.17 -2.93 -28.59
CA ARG A 271 4.33 -3.83 -28.46
C ARG A 271 4.48 -4.31 -27.02
N ARG A 272 5.11 -5.49 -26.82
CA ARG A 272 5.36 -6.06 -25.49
C ARG A 272 6.18 -5.12 -24.60
N GLU A 273 7.15 -4.42 -25.16
CA GLU A 273 7.97 -3.42 -24.45
C GLU A 273 7.15 -2.23 -23.98
N GLU A 274 6.18 -1.80 -24.79
CA GLU A 274 5.25 -0.71 -24.45
C GLU A 274 4.25 -1.16 -23.37
N LEU A 275 3.72 -2.38 -23.47
CA LEU A 275 2.91 -2.98 -22.41
C LEU A 275 3.67 -2.99 -21.09
N ARG A 276 4.93 -3.43 -21.09
CA ARG A 276 5.80 -3.44 -19.90
C ARG A 276 6.03 -2.05 -19.33
N ALA A 277 6.28 -1.05 -20.18
CA ALA A 277 6.43 0.33 -19.73
C ALA A 277 5.15 0.83 -19.04
N LYS A 278 3.97 0.53 -19.60
CA LYS A 278 2.69 0.88 -18.98
C LYS A 278 2.45 0.10 -17.69
N MET A 279 2.78 -1.19 -17.64
CA MET A 279 2.71 -2.00 -16.42
C MET A 279 3.60 -1.43 -15.30
N ARG A 280 4.83 -1.00 -15.63
CA ARG A 280 5.71 -0.33 -14.66
C ARG A 280 5.07 0.91 -14.08
N HIS A 281 4.53 1.78 -14.94
CA HIS A 281 3.89 3.02 -14.53
C HIS A 281 2.62 2.80 -13.68
N TRP A 282 1.81 1.79 -14.04
CA TRP A 282 0.53 1.54 -13.38
C TRP A 282 0.64 0.70 -12.11
N TYR A 283 1.49 -0.34 -12.09
CA TYR A 283 1.41 -1.41 -11.09
C TYR A 283 2.73 -1.74 -10.40
N ASN A 284 3.88 -1.22 -10.85
CA ASN A 284 5.18 -1.38 -10.19
C ASN A 284 5.55 -0.14 -9.40
N GLY A 285 6.27 -0.28 -8.31
CA GLY A 285 6.67 0.87 -7.51
C GLY A 285 7.09 0.56 -6.10
N TYR A 286 6.56 -0.53 -5.55
CA TYR A 286 6.66 -0.82 -4.14
C TYR A 286 8.06 -1.27 -3.75
N ARG A 287 8.66 -0.51 -2.84
CA ARG A 287 9.94 -0.76 -2.16
C ARG A 287 9.69 -0.81 -0.66
N PHE A 288 10.17 -1.87 -0.01
CA PHE A 288 9.90 -2.11 1.42
C PHE A 288 11.13 -2.00 2.30
N SER A 289 12.33 -1.94 1.72
CA SER A 289 13.60 -1.86 2.44
C SER A 289 14.59 -0.98 1.67
N GLU A 290 15.82 -0.91 2.17
CA GLU A 290 16.97 -0.22 1.58
C GLU A 290 17.34 -0.75 0.19
N ARG A 291 16.87 -1.93 -0.19
CA ARG A 291 17.03 -2.49 -1.54
C ARG A 291 16.34 -1.64 -2.60
N GLU A 292 17.04 -1.37 -3.70
CA GLU A 292 16.50 -0.59 -4.83
C GLU A 292 15.40 -1.34 -5.60
N GLU A 293 15.34 -2.67 -5.48
CA GLU A 293 14.36 -3.48 -6.19
C GLU A 293 12.92 -3.12 -5.80
N LYS A 294 12.15 -2.70 -6.80
CA LYS A 294 10.71 -2.45 -6.72
C LYS A 294 9.93 -3.65 -7.22
N VAL A 295 8.79 -3.92 -6.59
CA VAL A 295 7.88 -5.00 -6.96
C VAL A 295 6.52 -4.49 -7.42
N TYR A 296 5.92 -5.26 -8.33
CA TYR A 296 4.56 -5.09 -8.78
C TYR A 296 3.57 -5.57 -7.72
N ASN A 297 2.41 -4.90 -7.64
CA ASN A 297 1.26 -5.44 -6.93
C ASN A 297 0.74 -6.71 -7.64
N PRO A 298 0.72 -7.88 -6.98
CA PRO A 298 0.28 -9.12 -7.62
C PRO A 298 -1.16 -9.08 -8.15
N PHE A 299 -2.09 -8.52 -7.36
CA PHE A 299 -3.49 -8.50 -7.72
C PHE A 299 -3.75 -7.61 -8.93
N SER A 300 -3.17 -6.41 -8.98
CA SER A 300 -3.33 -5.51 -10.12
C SER A 300 -2.77 -6.10 -11.41
N VAL A 301 -1.62 -6.80 -11.34
CA VAL A 301 -1.06 -7.53 -12.50
C VAL A 301 -1.99 -8.66 -12.96
N LEU A 302 -2.50 -9.47 -12.03
CA LEU A 302 -3.44 -10.54 -12.36
C LEU A 302 -4.73 -10.00 -12.98
N GLN A 303 -5.25 -8.88 -12.47
CA GLN A 303 -6.44 -8.23 -13.00
C GLN A 303 -6.21 -7.60 -14.39
N LEU A 304 -5.04 -7.02 -14.64
CA LEU A 304 -4.66 -6.57 -15.98
C LEU A 304 -4.72 -7.73 -16.97
N PHE A 305 -4.12 -8.88 -16.64
CA PHE A 305 -4.12 -10.03 -17.53
C PHE A 305 -5.49 -10.69 -17.68
N GLY A 306 -6.33 -10.65 -16.64
CA GLY A 306 -7.68 -11.18 -16.67
C GLY A 306 -8.66 -10.32 -17.49
N ASN A 307 -8.52 -8.99 -17.41
CA ASN A 307 -9.42 -8.04 -18.06
C ASN A 307 -8.85 -7.45 -19.36
N GLU A 308 -7.56 -7.66 -19.62
CA GLU A 308 -6.80 -7.12 -20.75
C GLU A 308 -6.90 -5.59 -20.89
N ARG A 309 -7.03 -4.87 -19.77
CA ARG A 309 -7.13 -3.40 -19.72
C ARG A 309 -6.39 -2.84 -18.51
N PHE A 310 -5.91 -1.61 -18.64
CA PHE A 310 -5.39 -0.85 -17.50
C PHE A 310 -6.55 -0.20 -16.77
N ASP A 311 -6.62 -0.43 -15.47
CA ASP A 311 -7.65 0.09 -14.57
C ASP A 311 -7.13 0.16 -13.13
N ASN A 312 -7.94 0.76 -12.26
CA ASN A 312 -7.69 0.79 -10.82
C ASN A 312 -8.23 -0.49 -10.17
N TYR A 313 -7.36 -1.47 -9.98
CA TYR A 313 -7.61 -2.77 -9.39
C TYR A 313 -7.19 -2.89 -7.93
N TRP A 314 -6.26 -2.07 -7.44
CA TRP A 314 -5.79 -2.15 -6.06
C TRP A 314 -6.84 -1.66 -5.06
N PHE A 315 -7.61 -0.65 -5.45
CA PHE A 315 -8.49 0.10 -4.57
C PHE A 315 -9.86 -0.57 -4.40
N GLU A 316 -10.25 -0.86 -3.16
CA GLU A 316 -11.58 -1.38 -2.79
C GLU A 316 -12.08 -0.73 -1.49
N SER A 317 -13.40 -0.74 -1.28
CA SER A 317 -14.11 -0.16 -0.14
C SER A 317 -13.64 -0.72 1.21
N GLY A 318 -13.34 0.15 2.18
CA GLY A 318 -13.18 -0.19 3.61
C GLY A 318 -11.98 0.43 4.34
N THR A 319 -10.78 0.41 3.75
CA THR A 319 -9.59 1.13 4.31
C THR A 319 -9.48 2.59 3.90
N PRO A 320 -9.92 2.99 2.69
CA PRO A 320 -9.81 4.39 2.29
C PRO A 320 -10.55 5.32 3.23
N THR A 321 -11.74 4.93 3.70
CA THR A 321 -12.61 5.78 4.52
C THR A 321 -11.94 6.22 5.83
N PHE A 322 -11.37 5.30 6.61
CA PHE A 322 -10.65 5.67 7.83
C PHE A 322 -9.47 6.61 7.54
N LEU A 323 -8.61 6.24 6.60
CA LEU A 323 -7.41 7.03 6.33
C LEU A 323 -7.79 8.44 5.90
N VAL A 324 -8.79 8.56 5.03
CA VAL A 324 -9.30 9.83 4.51
C VAL A 324 -9.94 10.66 5.62
N GLU A 325 -10.74 10.03 6.49
CA GLU A 325 -11.31 10.68 7.68
C GLU A 325 -10.21 11.19 8.62
N LEU A 326 -9.19 10.39 8.89
CA LEU A 326 -8.06 10.77 9.75
C LEU A 326 -7.24 11.92 9.14
N MET A 327 -6.93 11.84 7.84
CA MET A 327 -6.23 12.91 7.12
C MET A 327 -7.02 14.21 7.16
N ARG A 328 -8.34 14.13 7.00
CA ARG A 328 -9.25 15.27 7.10
C ARG A 328 -9.29 15.85 8.51
N GLU A 329 -9.54 15.03 9.53
CA GLU A 329 -9.59 15.46 10.94
C GLU A 329 -8.29 16.13 11.41
N ARG A 330 -7.15 15.66 10.89
CA ARG A 330 -5.83 16.20 11.22
C ARG A 330 -5.36 17.33 10.28
N ASN A 331 -6.19 17.75 9.31
CA ASN A 331 -5.83 18.73 8.29
C ASN A 331 -4.50 18.40 7.59
N PHE A 332 -4.32 17.14 7.21
CA PHE A 332 -3.10 16.72 6.53
C PHE A 332 -3.03 17.38 5.15
N ASP A 333 -1.91 18.03 4.88
CA ASP A 333 -1.62 18.66 3.59
C ASP A 333 -1.17 17.60 2.59
N VAL A 334 -2.10 17.25 1.70
CA VAL A 334 -1.91 16.22 0.67
C VAL A 334 -0.90 16.65 -0.40
N SER A 335 -0.71 17.96 -0.62
CA SER A 335 0.27 18.45 -1.59
C SER A 335 1.71 18.08 -1.21
N ARG A 336 1.93 17.80 0.08
CA ARG A 336 3.21 17.39 0.64
C ARG A 336 3.37 15.88 0.78
N ALA A 337 2.40 15.08 0.36
CA ALA A 337 2.46 13.62 0.49
C ALA A 337 3.60 13.01 -0.33
N ASP A 338 3.92 13.64 -1.46
CA ASP A 338 5.02 13.26 -2.34
C ASP A 338 6.32 13.94 -1.89
N GLY A 339 7.38 13.16 -1.67
CA GLY A 339 8.66 13.65 -1.17
C GLY A 339 8.76 13.80 0.36
N LEU A 340 7.89 13.14 1.13
CA LEU A 340 8.01 13.13 2.61
C LEU A 340 9.26 12.41 3.05
N GLU A 341 9.97 12.93 4.06
CA GLU A 341 11.16 12.29 4.62
C GLU A 341 10.86 11.79 6.04
N LEU A 342 11.12 10.49 6.27
CA LEU A 342 10.93 9.82 7.57
C LEU A 342 12.25 9.23 8.06
N SER A 343 12.48 9.29 9.36
CA SER A 343 13.56 8.55 10.03
C SER A 343 13.13 7.13 10.43
N ASP A 344 14.09 6.26 10.80
CA ASP A 344 13.81 4.95 11.39
C ASP A 344 12.92 5.05 12.67
N ASP A 345 13.07 6.12 13.45
CA ASP A 345 12.26 6.39 14.63
C ASP A 345 10.80 6.71 14.28
N ASP A 346 10.56 7.41 13.17
CA ASP A 346 9.20 7.71 12.72
C ASP A 346 8.45 6.44 12.30
N PHE A 347 9.17 5.46 11.74
CA PHE A 347 8.66 4.11 11.51
C PHE A 347 8.53 3.25 12.77
N SER A 348 8.84 3.78 13.95
CA SER A 348 8.73 3.08 15.24
C SER A 348 7.76 3.77 16.20
N ARG A 349 7.38 5.02 15.93
CA ARG A 349 6.39 5.81 16.69
C ARG A 349 4.96 5.32 16.41
N PHE A 350 4.55 4.30 17.17
CA PHE A 350 3.21 3.73 17.08
C PHE A 350 2.50 3.85 18.42
N ASP A 351 1.68 4.89 18.52
CA ASP A 351 0.63 4.96 19.52
C ASP A 351 -0.71 5.11 18.78
N VAL A 352 -1.68 4.29 19.15
CA VAL A 352 -3.06 4.39 18.63
C VAL A 352 -3.63 5.77 18.95
N GLU A 353 -3.13 6.43 20.00
CA GLU A 353 -3.52 7.80 20.36
C GLU A 353 -2.76 8.89 19.58
N LYS A 354 -1.62 8.56 18.97
CA LYS A 354 -0.77 9.48 18.18
C LYS A 354 -0.34 8.84 16.87
N ILE A 355 -1.31 8.60 16.01
CA ILE A 355 -1.07 8.04 14.67
C ILE A 355 -0.33 9.07 13.81
N TYR A 356 0.90 8.75 13.42
CA TYR A 356 1.67 9.53 12.46
C TYR A 356 1.27 9.17 11.02
N ILE A 357 0.58 10.09 10.35
CA ILE A 357 -0.04 9.86 9.02
C ILE A 357 0.97 9.39 7.96
N PRO A 358 2.18 9.98 7.83
CA PRO A 358 3.14 9.50 6.84
C PRO A 358 3.53 8.03 7.00
N ALA A 359 3.75 7.57 8.24
CA ALA A 359 4.02 6.17 8.52
C ALA A 359 2.81 5.28 8.21
N LEU A 360 1.58 5.78 8.43
CA LEU A 360 0.34 5.06 8.09
C LEU A 360 0.20 4.88 6.58
N LEU A 361 0.44 5.94 5.81
CA LEU A 361 0.39 5.92 4.35
C LEU A 361 1.38 4.91 3.78
N PHE A 362 2.59 4.82 4.34
CA PHE A 362 3.57 3.80 3.96
C PHE A 362 3.05 2.38 4.23
N GLN A 363 2.59 2.10 5.44
CA GLN A 363 2.18 0.75 5.85
C GLN A 363 0.96 0.24 5.10
N THR A 364 -0.01 1.12 4.88
CA THR A 364 -1.22 0.81 4.13
C THR A 364 -0.97 0.71 2.62
N GLY A 365 0.21 1.13 2.15
CA GLY A 365 0.67 0.99 0.76
C GLY A 365 0.27 2.13 -0.16
N TYR A 366 -0.09 3.29 0.41
CA TYR A 366 -0.31 4.52 -0.36
C TYR A 366 0.98 5.25 -0.69
N LEU A 367 1.98 5.15 0.20
CA LEU A 367 3.34 5.61 -0.05
C LEU A 367 4.31 4.44 0.01
N THR A 368 5.48 4.62 -0.61
CA THR A 368 6.57 3.65 -0.63
C THR A 368 7.91 4.38 -0.57
N ILE A 369 8.99 3.66 -0.32
CA ILE A 369 10.33 4.24 -0.31
C ILE A 369 10.72 4.55 -1.76
N GLU A 370 10.98 5.83 -2.04
CA GLU A 370 11.59 6.25 -3.31
C GLU A 370 13.10 6.20 -3.22
N ASP A 371 13.63 6.80 -2.17
CA ASP A 371 15.06 6.97 -1.96
C ASP A 371 15.45 6.87 -0.49
N GLN A 372 16.73 6.63 -0.23
CA GLN A 372 17.32 6.59 1.10
C GLN A 372 18.42 7.64 1.18
N ILE A 373 18.38 8.41 2.26
CA ILE A 373 19.35 9.45 2.56
C ILE A 373 20.07 9.04 3.84
N VAL A 374 21.40 8.91 3.77
CA VAL A 374 22.23 8.56 4.93
C VAL A 374 23.10 9.75 5.26
N GLU A 375 22.92 10.29 6.46
CA GLU A 375 23.66 11.45 6.98
C GLU A 375 24.40 11.05 8.27
N GLY A 376 25.66 10.63 8.13
CA GLY A 376 26.42 10.12 9.27
C GLY A 376 25.88 8.78 9.76
N GLU A 377 25.39 8.74 11.00
CA GLU A 377 24.72 7.56 11.59
C GLU A 377 23.20 7.60 11.39
N ASP A 378 22.65 8.74 10.98
CA ASP A 378 21.22 8.93 10.79
C ASP A 378 20.79 8.46 9.40
N ARG A 379 19.60 7.88 9.36
CA ARG A 379 18.98 7.38 8.14
C ARG A 379 17.59 7.94 7.96
N TYR A 380 17.35 8.45 6.76
CA TYR A 380 16.09 8.98 6.32
C TYR A 380 15.63 8.27 5.04
N TYR A 381 14.32 8.19 4.86
CA TYR A 381 13.69 7.61 3.68
C TYR A 381 12.78 8.65 3.07
N ARG A 382 13.01 8.95 1.80
CA ARG A 382 12.08 9.75 1.00
C ARG A 382 10.96 8.84 0.53
N LEU A 383 9.74 9.26 0.80
CA LEU A 383 8.52 8.56 0.43
C LEU A 383 7.80 9.26 -0.71
N GLY A 384 7.16 8.46 -1.54
CA GLY A 384 6.32 8.92 -2.65
C GLY A 384 5.32 7.85 -3.04
N TYR A 385 4.47 8.14 -4.01
CA TYR A 385 3.48 7.18 -4.49
C TYR A 385 4.18 6.02 -5.19
N PRO A 386 3.76 4.75 -4.97
CA PRO A 386 4.38 3.64 -5.66
C PRO A 386 4.14 3.72 -7.17
N ASN A 387 2.91 4.04 -7.58
CA ASN A 387 2.51 4.01 -8.98
C ASN A 387 1.27 4.88 -9.23
N TYR A 388 0.92 5.02 -10.51
CA TYR A 388 -0.21 5.82 -10.97
C TYR A 388 -1.55 5.34 -10.42
N GLU A 389 -1.76 4.02 -10.32
CA GLU A 389 -3.00 3.44 -9.78
C GLU A 389 -3.27 3.94 -8.36
N VAL A 390 -2.26 3.84 -7.49
CA VAL A 390 -2.37 4.19 -6.07
C VAL A 390 -2.49 5.70 -5.87
N GLU A 391 -1.67 6.49 -6.56
CA GLU A 391 -1.75 7.96 -6.53
C GLU A 391 -3.16 8.41 -6.93
N LYS A 392 -3.61 7.99 -8.11
CA LYS A 392 -4.93 8.38 -8.62
C LYS A 392 -6.04 7.96 -7.68
N SER A 393 -6.01 6.73 -7.17
CA SER A 393 -7.04 6.23 -6.27
C SER A 393 -7.11 6.99 -4.95
N LEU A 394 -5.97 7.27 -4.31
CA LEU A 394 -5.98 8.05 -3.06
C LEU A 394 -6.45 9.48 -3.29
N LEU A 395 -5.93 10.17 -4.31
CA LEU A 395 -6.33 11.55 -4.60
C LEU A 395 -7.81 11.64 -4.95
N SER A 396 -8.35 10.65 -5.69
CA SER A 396 -9.78 10.59 -6.01
C SER A 396 -10.63 10.46 -4.75
N GLU A 397 -10.24 9.60 -3.83
CA GLU A 397 -10.98 9.40 -2.57
C GLU A 397 -10.85 10.60 -1.63
N LEU A 398 -9.67 11.22 -1.54
CA LEU A 398 -9.49 12.45 -0.77
C LEU A 398 -10.36 13.57 -1.33
N LEU A 399 -10.47 13.71 -2.65
CA LEU A 399 -11.35 14.70 -3.24
C LEU A 399 -12.82 14.44 -2.85
N VAL A 400 -13.28 13.19 -2.89
CA VAL A 400 -14.63 12.84 -2.39
C VAL A 400 -14.77 13.11 -0.88
N GLY A 401 -13.78 12.76 -0.08
CA GLY A 401 -13.82 12.94 1.38
C GLY A 401 -13.77 14.40 1.83
N TYR A 402 -13.11 15.27 1.06
CA TYR A 402 -12.99 16.70 1.30
C TYR A 402 -14.12 17.50 0.63
N ALA A 403 -14.65 17.00 -0.48
CA ALA A 403 -15.63 17.69 -1.33
C ALA A 403 -17.00 17.03 -1.47
N GLY A 404 -17.29 15.99 -0.68
CA GLY A 404 -18.58 15.28 -0.71
C GLY A 404 -18.73 14.32 -1.89
N ASP A 405 -19.72 13.42 -1.79
CA ASP A 405 -20.03 12.43 -2.84
C ASP A 405 -20.78 13.11 -3.98
N GLN A 406 -20.09 13.35 -5.10
CA GLN A 406 -20.67 13.86 -6.34
C GLN A 406 -20.29 12.93 -7.49
N GLU A 407 -21.29 12.31 -8.13
CA GLU A 407 -21.09 11.44 -9.30
C GLU A 407 -20.35 12.18 -10.43
N ASP A 408 -20.59 13.48 -10.58
CA ASP A 408 -20.00 14.33 -11.63
C ASP A 408 -18.48 14.50 -11.51
N VAL A 409 -17.93 14.52 -10.29
CA VAL A 409 -16.48 14.67 -10.03
C VAL A 409 -15.73 13.37 -10.32
N ARG A 410 -16.42 12.23 -10.25
CA ARG A 410 -15.87 10.91 -10.58
C ARG A 410 -15.77 10.66 -12.08
N GLU A 411 -16.38 11.50 -12.92
CA GLU A 411 -16.34 11.30 -14.37
C GLU A 411 -14.99 11.71 -14.98
N SER A 412 -14.46 10.87 -15.88
CA SER A 412 -13.33 11.24 -16.76
C SER A 412 -13.64 12.44 -17.67
N ARG A 413 -14.89 12.89 -17.75
CA ARG A 413 -15.29 14.10 -18.47
C ARG A 413 -14.86 15.37 -17.75
N TRP A 414 -15.04 15.43 -16.42
CA TRP A 414 -14.65 16.57 -15.60
C TRP A 414 -13.13 16.78 -15.64
N GLN A 415 -12.35 15.72 -15.41
CA GLN A 415 -10.88 15.73 -15.48
C GLN A 415 -10.37 16.20 -16.87
N ARG A 416 -10.96 15.65 -17.95
CA ARG A 416 -10.64 16.08 -19.33
C ARG A 416 -11.06 17.53 -19.60
N GLY A 417 -12.17 17.96 -19.03
CA GLY A 417 -12.68 19.33 -19.11
C GLY A 417 -11.69 20.33 -18.53
N LEU A 418 -11.24 20.11 -17.30
CA LEU A 418 -10.24 20.95 -16.63
C LEU A 418 -8.98 21.11 -17.47
N LYS A 419 -8.41 19.99 -17.93
CA LYS A 419 -7.20 19.99 -18.76
C LYS A 419 -7.41 20.71 -20.10
N LYS A 420 -8.56 20.51 -20.74
CA LYS A 420 -8.91 21.18 -22.01
C LYS A 420 -9.05 22.69 -21.84
N CYS A 421 -9.76 23.14 -20.80
CA CYS A 421 -9.94 24.55 -20.49
C CYS A 421 -8.59 25.24 -20.28
N LEU A 422 -7.72 24.65 -19.46
CA LEU A 422 -6.39 25.20 -19.21
C LEU A 422 -5.49 25.23 -20.46
N ARG A 423 -5.45 24.19 -21.30
CA ARG A 423 -4.69 24.24 -22.58
C ARG A 423 -5.18 25.37 -23.50
N ASN A 424 -6.50 25.56 -23.55
CA ASN A 424 -7.13 26.55 -24.41
C ASN A 424 -7.08 27.99 -23.88
N GLY A 425 -6.74 28.21 -22.60
CA GLY A 425 -6.81 29.54 -21.99
C GLY A 425 -8.19 29.93 -21.47
N ASP A 426 -9.10 28.98 -21.38
CA ASP A 426 -10.47 29.16 -20.92
C ASP A 426 -10.52 29.05 -19.39
N LEU A 427 -10.11 30.12 -18.71
CA LEU A 427 -10.11 30.18 -17.24
C LEU A 427 -11.54 30.20 -16.67
N ASP A 428 -12.49 30.77 -17.39
CA ASP A 428 -13.89 30.82 -16.95
C ASP A 428 -14.47 29.40 -16.91
N GLY A 429 -14.34 28.63 -17.99
CA GLY A 429 -14.74 27.22 -18.01
C GLY A 429 -13.98 26.36 -17.00
N PHE A 430 -12.69 26.65 -16.78
CA PHE A 430 -11.89 25.97 -15.75
C PHE A 430 -12.45 26.20 -14.34
N PHE A 431 -12.66 27.46 -13.94
CA PHE A 431 -13.14 27.77 -12.60
C PHE A 431 -14.59 27.34 -12.37
N GLU A 432 -15.45 27.33 -13.40
CA GLU A 432 -16.79 26.74 -13.28
C GLU A 432 -16.73 25.23 -12.97
N LEU A 433 -15.84 24.48 -13.62
CA LEU A 433 -15.65 23.06 -13.30
C LEU A 433 -15.09 22.86 -11.88
N VAL A 434 -14.17 23.71 -11.42
CA VAL A 434 -13.65 23.65 -10.04
C VAL A 434 -14.75 23.98 -9.03
N LYS A 435 -15.55 25.03 -9.28
CA LYS A 435 -16.69 25.39 -8.42
C LYS A 435 -17.68 24.24 -8.28
N VAL A 436 -17.97 23.52 -9.36
CA VAL A 436 -18.85 22.33 -9.33
C VAL A 436 -18.29 21.27 -8.39
N ALA A 437 -16.98 21.03 -8.39
CA ALA A 437 -16.37 20.12 -7.43
C ALA A 437 -16.52 20.64 -5.98
N PHE A 438 -16.39 21.94 -5.76
CA PHE A 438 -16.48 22.54 -4.42
C PHE A 438 -17.93 22.63 -3.91
N LEU A 439 -18.94 22.71 -4.77
CA LEU A 439 -20.36 22.70 -4.39
C LEU A 439 -20.78 21.41 -3.66
N GLY A 440 -20.05 20.31 -3.87
CA GLY A 440 -20.31 19.07 -3.16
C GLY A 440 -19.96 19.12 -1.68
N ILE A 441 -19.16 20.09 -1.21
CA ILE A 441 -18.61 20.12 0.15
C ILE A 441 -19.73 20.39 1.17
N PRO A 442 -20.07 19.44 2.07
CA PRO A 442 -21.02 19.70 3.15
C PRO A 442 -20.57 20.85 4.05
N TYR A 443 -21.52 21.69 4.49
CA TYR A 443 -21.19 22.89 5.27
C TYR A 443 -20.44 22.59 6.59
N GLU A 444 -20.65 21.40 7.15
CA GLU A 444 -20.08 20.90 8.41
C GLU A 444 -18.59 20.56 8.32
N ILE A 445 -18.08 20.29 7.11
CA ILE A 445 -16.69 19.83 6.92
C ILE A 445 -15.76 20.92 6.37
N VAL A 446 -16.27 22.12 6.09
CA VAL A 446 -15.44 23.21 5.56
C VAL A 446 -14.54 23.80 6.62
N ILE A 447 -13.23 23.71 6.38
CA ILE A 447 -12.20 24.35 7.19
C ILE A 447 -11.89 25.71 6.59
N LYS A 448 -12.12 26.79 7.36
CA LYS A 448 -11.86 28.18 6.93
C LYS A 448 -10.37 28.51 6.96
N ARG A 449 -9.57 27.87 6.10
CA ARG A 449 -8.13 28.12 5.96
C ARG A 449 -7.67 28.00 4.50
N GLU A 450 -6.68 28.81 4.13
CA GLU A 450 -6.17 28.89 2.75
C GLU A 450 -5.55 27.57 2.28
N ASP A 451 -4.84 26.87 3.18
CA ASP A 451 -4.23 25.56 2.92
C ASP A 451 -5.25 24.46 2.60
N TYR A 452 -6.46 24.54 3.15
CA TYR A 452 -7.55 23.62 2.80
C TYR A 452 -7.99 23.80 1.34
N TYR A 453 -8.23 25.03 0.89
CA TYR A 453 -8.61 25.29 -0.50
C TYR A 453 -7.46 25.04 -1.49
N ASN A 454 -6.23 25.34 -1.10
CA ASN A 454 -5.04 24.99 -1.88
C ASN A 454 -4.92 23.47 -2.06
N SER A 455 -5.21 22.68 -1.02
CA SER A 455 -5.27 21.22 -1.11
C SER A 455 -6.36 20.74 -2.08
N LEU A 456 -7.55 21.34 -2.05
CA LEU A 456 -8.62 21.00 -2.99
C LEU A 456 -8.24 21.34 -4.44
N MET A 457 -7.62 22.50 -4.67
CA MET A 457 -7.12 22.88 -6.00
C MET A 457 -6.02 21.90 -6.47
N TYR A 458 -5.10 21.52 -5.57
CA TYR A 458 -4.09 20.48 -5.82
C TYR A 458 -4.72 19.17 -6.30
N LEU A 459 -5.72 18.67 -5.57
CA LEU A 459 -6.45 17.46 -5.95
C LEU A 459 -7.07 17.58 -7.34
N CYS A 460 -7.72 18.71 -7.64
CA CYS A 460 -8.33 18.95 -8.95
C CYS A 460 -7.31 18.90 -10.10
N LEU A 461 -6.19 19.62 -9.96
CA LEU A 461 -5.14 19.67 -10.99
C LEU A 461 -4.46 18.32 -11.17
N LYS A 462 -4.04 17.66 -10.09
CA LYS A 462 -3.41 16.34 -10.15
C LYS A 462 -4.32 15.29 -10.79
N LEU A 463 -5.61 15.25 -10.42
CA LEU A 463 -6.58 14.33 -11.03
C LEU A 463 -6.85 14.62 -12.50
N ALA A 464 -6.71 15.87 -12.95
CA ALA A 464 -6.74 16.22 -14.37
C ALA A 464 -5.49 15.75 -15.15
N GLY A 465 -4.51 15.12 -14.48
CA GLY A 465 -3.24 14.72 -15.08
C GLY A 465 -2.41 15.93 -15.49
N LEU A 466 -2.44 16.96 -14.64
CA LEU A 466 -1.66 18.18 -14.78
C LEU A 466 -0.58 18.19 -13.71
N GLU A 467 0.67 18.19 -14.14
CA GLU A 467 1.82 18.32 -13.25
C GLU A 467 2.08 19.81 -13.03
N GLY A 468 1.75 20.30 -11.84
CA GLY A 468 2.03 21.65 -11.39
C GLY A 468 2.84 21.62 -10.10
N ALA A 469 3.68 22.62 -9.89
CA ALA A 469 4.41 22.78 -8.65
C ALA A 469 3.57 23.62 -7.68
N PHE A 470 3.14 23.01 -6.58
CA PHE A 470 2.42 23.69 -5.49
C PHE A 470 3.40 24.14 -4.41
N GLU A 471 3.10 25.26 -3.76
CA GLU A 471 3.95 25.88 -2.73
C GLU A 471 5.42 26.06 -3.15
N VAL A 472 5.65 26.58 -4.36
CA VAL A 472 6.99 26.76 -4.93
C VAL A 472 7.78 27.77 -4.10
N MET A 473 8.78 27.27 -3.38
CA MET A 473 9.75 28.13 -2.69
C MET A 473 10.67 28.80 -3.70
N THR A 474 10.73 30.12 -3.62
CA THR A 474 11.68 30.95 -4.37
C THR A 474 12.49 31.78 -3.39
N ASN A 475 13.59 32.37 -3.85
CA ASN A 475 14.37 33.32 -3.05
C ASN A 475 13.59 34.61 -2.70
N ARG A 476 12.40 34.83 -3.26
CA ARG A 476 11.57 36.03 -3.05
C ARG A 476 10.30 35.76 -2.26
N GLY A 477 9.90 34.50 -2.09
CA GLY A 477 8.69 34.10 -1.39
C GLY A 477 8.20 32.71 -1.80
N ARG A 478 7.02 32.32 -1.29
CA ARG A 478 6.33 31.08 -1.64
C ARG A 478 5.19 31.40 -2.60
N LEU A 479 5.21 30.78 -3.77
CA LEU A 479 4.15 30.85 -4.77
C LEU A 479 3.18 29.68 -4.56
N ASP A 480 1.88 29.92 -4.59
CA ASP A 480 0.91 28.86 -4.29
C ASP A 480 0.87 27.78 -5.36
N CYS A 481 0.82 28.13 -6.64
CA CYS A 481 0.86 27.15 -7.72
C CYS A 481 1.45 27.73 -9.02
N ALA A 482 2.38 26.99 -9.63
CA ALA A 482 2.84 27.20 -11.00
C ALA A 482 2.50 25.98 -11.86
N LEU A 483 1.78 26.21 -12.96
CA LEU A 483 1.43 25.16 -13.91
C LEU A 483 2.05 25.45 -15.27
N GLU A 484 3.01 24.63 -15.68
CA GLU A 484 3.65 24.72 -17.00
C GLU A 484 3.02 23.68 -17.95
N LEU A 485 2.27 24.16 -18.96
CA LEU A 485 1.72 23.33 -20.03
C LEU A 485 2.59 23.44 -21.30
N GLU A 486 2.31 22.61 -22.30
CA GLU A 486 2.95 22.71 -23.63
C GLU A 486 2.66 24.08 -24.25
N GLU A 487 1.42 24.57 -24.13
CA GLU A 487 0.95 25.79 -24.80
C GLU A 487 1.22 27.09 -24.04
N ARG A 488 1.28 27.05 -22.71
CA ARG A 488 1.25 28.24 -21.84
C ARG A 488 1.64 27.93 -20.40
N ILE A 489 1.89 28.96 -19.62
CA ILE A 489 2.24 28.88 -18.20
C ILE A 489 1.24 29.67 -17.39
N TYR A 490 0.75 29.09 -16.30
CA TYR A 490 -0.09 29.75 -15.32
C TYR A 490 0.64 29.92 -14.00
N ILE A 491 0.49 31.10 -13.39
CA ILE A 491 1.01 31.41 -12.06
C ILE A 491 -0.18 31.82 -11.22
N PHE A 492 -0.58 30.95 -10.29
CA PHE A 492 -1.73 31.16 -9.43
C PHE A 492 -1.30 31.64 -8.05
N GLU A 493 -2.06 32.58 -7.50
CA GLU A 493 -2.02 32.99 -6.10
C GLU A 493 -3.46 33.02 -5.59
N PHE A 494 -3.68 32.42 -4.42
CA PHE A 494 -4.99 32.29 -3.82
C PHE A 494 -5.06 33.05 -2.50
N LYS A 495 -6.23 33.64 -2.22
CA LYS A 495 -6.52 34.27 -0.93
C LYS A 495 -7.95 33.98 -0.48
N ILE A 496 -8.18 33.98 0.83
CA ILE A 496 -9.52 33.94 1.41
C ILE A 496 -10.01 35.36 1.66
N ASP A 497 -11.22 35.68 1.21
CA ASP A 497 -11.93 36.94 1.46
C ASP A 497 -11.13 38.21 1.10
N GLU A 498 -10.17 38.11 0.17
CA GLU A 498 -9.39 39.24 -0.37
C GLU A 498 -9.63 39.42 -1.86
N GLU A 499 -9.42 40.62 -2.40
CA GLU A 499 -9.62 40.87 -3.84
C GLU A 499 -8.58 40.16 -4.72
N PRO A 500 -8.98 39.59 -5.88
CA PRO A 500 -8.05 38.93 -6.80
C PRO A 500 -6.91 39.84 -7.28
N GLN A 501 -7.14 41.15 -7.29
CA GLN A 501 -6.14 42.15 -7.69
C GLN A 501 -4.90 42.13 -6.79
N LYS A 502 -5.09 41.94 -5.47
CA LYS A 502 -3.97 41.83 -4.53
C LYS A 502 -3.10 40.60 -4.78
N CYS A 503 -3.72 39.50 -5.23
CA CYS A 503 -3.01 38.29 -5.60
C CYS A 503 -2.08 38.54 -6.80
N ILE A 504 -2.58 39.23 -7.84
CA ILE A 504 -1.79 39.63 -9.01
C ILE A 504 -0.65 40.58 -8.62
N GLU A 505 -0.92 41.54 -7.73
CA GLU A 505 0.09 42.45 -7.19
C GLU A 505 1.19 41.70 -6.44
N GLN A 506 0.82 40.74 -5.59
CA GLN A 506 1.78 39.88 -4.90
C GLN A 506 2.65 39.09 -5.88
N ILE A 507 2.05 38.46 -6.91
CA ILE A 507 2.79 37.72 -7.94
C ILE A 507 3.84 38.62 -8.61
N ARG A 508 3.47 39.86 -8.93
CA ARG A 508 4.35 40.86 -9.57
C ARG A 508 5.45 41.33 -8.64
N GLU A 509 5.11 41.76 -7.41
CA GLU A 509 6.07 42.24 -6.42
C GLU A 509 7.13 41.19 -6.11
N LYS A 510 6.73 39.93 -6.06
CA LYS A 510 7.62 38.79 -5.81
C LYS A 510 8.39 38.35 -7.05
N GLY A 511 8.01 38.83 -8.23
CA GLY A 511 8.70 38.53 -9.50
C GLY A 511 8.68 37.05 -9.87
N TYR A 512 7.65 36.30 -9.44
CA TYR A 512 7.51 34.87 -9.77
C TYR A 512 7.54 34.54 -11.27
N PRO A 513 7.02 35.40 -12.18
CA PRO A 513 7.05 35.11 -13.61
C PRO A 513 8.45 35.06 -14.22
N GLU A 514 9.45 35.70 -13.59
CA GLU A 514 10.78 35.84 -14.17
C GLU A 514 11.48 34.49 -14.38
N LYS A 515 11.18 33.50 -13.55
CA LYS A 515 11.72 32.12 -13.66
C LYS A 515 11.29 31.41 -14.95
N TYR A 516 10.21 31.87 -15.59
CA TYR A 516 9.57 31.18 -16.72
C TYR A 516 9.69 31.94 -18.05
N ARG A 517 10.27 33.15 -18.06
CA ARG A 517 10.36 33.99 -19.26
C ARG A 517 11.20 33.37 -20.38
N ASP A 518 12.17 32.52 -20.03
CA ASP A 518 13.04 31.81 -20.99
C ASP A 518 12.33 30.67 -21.72
N ARG A 519 11.11 30.30 -21.30
CA ARG A 519 10.33 29.20 -21.89
C ARG A 519 9.69 29.54 -23.23
N GLY A 520 9.60 30.84 -23.59
CA GLY A 520 8.98 31.28 -24.84
C GLY A 520 7.48 30.99 -24.96
N LYS A 521 6.80 30.79 -23.82
CA LYS A 521 5.36 30.50 -23.71
C LYS A 521 4.63 31.73 -23.16
N PRO A 522 3.36 31.97 -23.54
CA PRO A 522 2.51 32.95 -22.86
C PRO A 522 2.42 32.64 -21.36
N ILE A 523 2.51 33.67 -20.52
CA ILE A 523 2.40 33.55 -19.06
C ILE A 523 1.13 34.30 -18.62
N ASP A 524 0.19 33.55 -18.04
CA ASP A 524 -1.05 34.09 -17.47
C ASP A 524 -0.89 34.12 -15.92
N LEU A 525 -0.91 35.32 -15.32
CA LEU A 525 -0.96 35.50 -13.87
C LEU A 525 -2.41 35.43 -13.43
N VAL A 526 -2.72 34.61 -12.44
CA VAL A 526 -4.10 34.33 -12.03
C VAL A 526 -4.23 34.55 -10.54
N GLY A 527 -4.96 35.60 -10.16
CA GLY A 527 -5.36 35.86 -8.78
C GLY A 527 -6.73 35.27 -8.53
N VAL A 528 -6.91 34.55 -7.42
CA VAL A 528 -8.16 33.84 -7.13
C VAL A 528 -8.59 34.10 -5.68
N THR A 529 -9.87 34.38 -5.49
CA THR A 529 -10.49 34.58 -4.19
C THR A 529 -11.39 33.40 -3.83
N TYR A 530 -11.12 32.79 -2.70
CA TYR A 530 -12.04 31.91 -2.01
C TYR A 530 -12.91 32.72 -1.04
N SER A 531 -14.22 32.50 -1.06
CA SER A 531 -15.13 33.09 -0.07
C SER A 531 -15.31 32.14 1.10
N SER A 532 -15.03 32.61 2.32
CA SER A 532 -15.27 31.83 3.54
C SER A 532 -16.76 31.71 3.90
N GLU A 533 -17.59 32.56 3.28
CA GLU A 533 -19.06 32.54 3.39
C GLU A 533 -19.68 31.56 2.38
N GLU A 534 -19.36 31.70 1.09
CA GLU A 534 -19.86 30.84 0.02
C GLU A 534 -19.17 29.47 -0.01
N LYS A 535 -18.03 29.35 0.68
CA LYS A 535 -17.22 28.13 0.77
C LYS A 535 -16.75 27.63 -0.61
N ASN A 536 -16.56 28.57 -1.52
CA ASN A 536 -16.24 28.31 -2.91
C ASN A 536 -15.37 29.44 -3.48
N ILE A 537 -14.93 29.29 -4.73
CA ILE A 537 -14.31 30.37 -5.50
C ILE A 537 -15.36 31.41 -5.80
N SER A 538 -15.17 32.64 -5.30
CA SER A 538 -16.10 33.76 -5.53
C SER A 538 -15.68 34.61 -6.72
N ASN A 539 -14.38 34.80 -6.94
CA ASN A 539 -13.88 35.66 -8.01
C ASN A 539 -12.45 35.29 -8.45
N TRP A 540 -12.07 35.65 -9.68
CA TRP A 540 -10.69 35.56 -10.19
C TRP A 540 -10.37 36.72 -11.13
N LYS A 541 -9.08 36.98 -11.29
CA LYS A 541 -8.56 37.94 -12.27
C LYS A 541 -7.36 37.36 -12.98
N VAL A 542 -7.27 37.64 -14.28
CA VAL A 542 -6.14 37.23 -15.11
C VAL A 542 -5.40 38.45 -15.66
N GLU A 543 -4.09 38.35 -15.68
CA GLU A 543 -3.20 39.27 -16.37
C GLU A 543 -2.23 38.48 -17.26
N ARG A 544 -2.20 38.81 -18.55
CA ARG A 544 -1.32 38.16 -19.52
C ARG A 544 -0.04 38.98 -19.72
N LEU A 545 1.11 38.31 -19.65
CA LEU A 545 2.44 38.88 -19.91
C LEU A 545 2.95 38.64 -21.33
#